data_AF-A0A024GHN6-F1
#
_entry.id   AF-A0A024GHN6-F1
#
_cell.length_a   1.000
_cell.length_b   1.000
_cell.length_c   1.000
_cell.angle_alpha   90.00
_cell.angle_beta   90.00
_cell.angle_gamma   90.00
#
_symmetry.space_group_name_H-M   'P 1'
#
loop_
_entity.id
_entity.type
_entity.pdbx_description
1 polymer ?
#
loop_
_entity_poly.entity_id
_entity_poly.type
_entity_poly.pdbx_seq_one_letter_code
_entity_poly.pdbx_strand_id
1 'polypeptide(L)'
;MSSNTTYQVIKEEFTPEAKKEEFRKYLEKSGVVDALTKVLVGLYEVNDKPSNAVDYLKRFLGAPTGVDIDALRTENEELKKKNAELIQTIEELNKRLSSDEVDAS
;
A
#
# COMPACT_ATOMS: atom_id res chain seq x y z
N MET A 1 25.16 16.12 -45.71
CA MET A 1 25.38 15.57 -44.35
C MET A 1 24.08 15.32 -43.57
N SER A 2 22.98 16.04 -43.84
CA SER A 2 21.72 15.90 -43.08
C SER A 2 21.01 14.53 -43.21
N SER A 3 21.00 13.92 -44.40
CA SER A 3 20.20 12.72 -44.66
C SER A 3 20.65 11.48 -43.87
N ASN A 4 21.95 11.30 -43.63
CA ASN A 4 22.45 10.11 -42.91
C ASN A 4 22.07 10.19 -41.42
N THR A 5 22.14 11.38 -40.82
CA THR A 5 21.70 11.61 -39.44
C THR A 5 20.20 11.33 -39.27
N THR A 6 19.35 11.75 -40.21
CA THR A 6 17.91 11.48 -40.15
C THR A 6 17.60 9.98 -40.22
N TYR A 7 18.26 9.21 -41.09
CA TYR A 7 18.06 7.76 -41.17
C TYR A 7 18.56 7.01 -39.94
N GLN A 8 19.65 7.47 -39.34
CA GLN A 8 20.19 6.87 -38.11
C GLN A 8 19.25 7.08 -36.93
N VAL A 9 18.69 8.29 -36.78
CA VAL A 9 17.70 8.61 -35.72
C VAL A 9 16.43 7.76 -35.87
N ILE A 10 15.89 7.63 -37.09
CA ILE A 10 14.68 6.82 -37.35
C ILE A 10 14.95 5.33 -37.11
N LYS A 11 16.15 4.84 -37.43
CA LYS A 11 16.55 3.45 -37.13
C LYS A 11 16.65 3.20 -35.64
N GLU A 12 17.26 4.14 -34.89
CA GLU A 12 17.38 4.05 -33.44
C GLU A 12 16.02 4.03 -32.75
N GLU A 13 15.07 4.90 -33.15
CA GLU A 13 13.69 4.91 -32.62
C GLU A 13 12.92 3.60 -32.85
N PHE A 14 13.23 2.84 -33.90
CA PHE A 14 12.54 1.59 -34.23
C PHE A 14 13.30 0.32 -33.83
N THR A 15 14.44 0.44 -33.12
CA THR A 15 15.14 -0.73 -32.59
C THR A 15 14.29 -1.45 -31.53
N PRO A 16 14.42 -2.78 -31.40
CA PRO A 16 13.83 -3.53 -30.28
C PRO A 16 14.19 -2.93 -28.91
N GLU A 17 15.39 -2.37 -28.79
CA GLU A 17 15.91 -1.72 -27.58
C GLU A 17 15.17 -0.42 -27.27
N ALA A 18 14.93 0.44 -28.26
CA ALA A 18 14.15 1.67 -28.09
C ALA A 18 12.71 1.38 -27.69
N LYS A 19 12.08 0.36 -28.30
CA LYS A 19 10.72 -0.07 -27.93
C LYS A 19 10.63 -0.62 -26.50
N LYS A 20 11.64 -1.38 -26.07
CA LYS A 20 11.73 -1.85 -24.67
C LYS A 20 11.87 -0.69 -23.70
N GLU A 21 12.69 0.30 -24.04
CA GLU A 21 12.91 1.46 -23.19
C GLU A 21 11.67 2.36 -23.11
N GLU A 22 10.97 2.58 -24.23
CA GLU A 22 9.69 3.29 -24.25
C GLU A 22 8.64 2.58 -23.37
N PHE A 23 8.55 1.26 -23.47
CA PHE A 23 7.65 0.47 -22.64
C PHE A 23 8.00 0.57 -21.15
N ARG A 24 9.29 0.51 -20.80
CA ARG A 24 9.74 0.73 -19.41
C ARG A 24 9.32 2.10 -18.89
N LYS A 25 9.59 3.16 -19.65
CA LYS A 25 9.19 4.54 -19.31
C LYS A 25 7.68 4.68 -19.16
N TYR A 26 6.90 4.00 -20.01
CA TYR A 26 5.44 3.96 -19.89
C TYR A 26 5.00 3.34 -18.56
N LEU A 27 5.57 2.20 -18.17
CA LEU A 27 5.24 1.54 -16.90
C LEU A 27 5.63 2.37 -15.68
N GLU A 28 6.76 3.07 -15.74
CA GLU A 28 7.19 4.01 -14.71
C GLU A 28 6.25 5.22 -14.61
N LYS A 29 5.99 5.89 -15.75
CA LYS A 29 5.14 7.09 -15.82
C LYS A 29 3.69 6.81 -15.44
N SER A 30 3.18 5.62 -15.76
CA SER A 30 1.82 5.19 -15.39
C SER A 30 1.71 4.69 -13.95
N GLY A 31 2.82 4.59 -13.21
CA GLY A 31 2.83 4.15 -11.82
C GLY A 31 2.70 2.63 -11.63
N VAL A 32 2.73 1.84 -12.70
CA VAL A 32 2.64 0.37 -12.63
C VAL A 32 3.82 -0.21 -11.84
N VAL A 33 5.02 0.33 -12.04
CA VAL A 33 6.22 -0.11 -11.31
C VAL A 33 6.10 0.15 -9.81
N ASP A 34 5.59 1.31 -9.42
CA ASP A 34 5.37 1.67 -8.01
C ASP A 34 4.32 0.75 -7.36
N ALA A 35 3.19 0.53 -8.04
CA ALA A 35 2.13 -0.35 -7.57
C ALA A 35 2.63 -1.80 -7.36
N LEU A 36 3.36 -2.35 -8.33
CA LEU A 36 3.95 -3.69 -8.21
C LEU A 36 4.97 -3.75 -7.06
N THR A 37 5.78 -2.70 -6.89
CA THR A 37 6.77 -2.62 -5.80
C THR A 37 6.07 -2.66 -4.44
N LYS A 38 5.01 -1.86 -4.24
CA LYS A 38 4.22 -1.84 -3.00
C LYS A 38 3.61 -3.20 -2.67
N VAL A 39 3.07 -3.91 -3.65
CA VAL A 39 2.51 -5.26 -3.44
C VAL A 39 3.59 -6.23 -2.96
N LEU A 40 4.78 -6.18 -3.56
CA LEU A 40 5.90 -7.05 -3.21
C LEU A 40 6.47 -6.73 -1.82
N VAL A 41 6.59 -5.45 -1.47
CA VAL A 41 6.98 -5.00 -0.12
C VAL A 41 5.94 -5.44 0.90
N GLY A 42 4.64 -5.22 0.63
CA GLY A 42 3.55 -5.67 1.49
C GLY A 42 3.60 -7.17 1.74
N LEU A 43 3.84 -7.98 0.70
CA LEU A 43 4.02 -9.43 0.84
C LEU A 43 5.26 -9.81 1.66
N TYR A 44 6.33 -9.03 1.56
CA TYR A 44 7.55 -9.23 2.34
C TYR A 44 7.36 -8.93 3.84
N GLU A 45 6.58 -7.90 4.17
CA GLU A 45 6.34 -7.45 5.54
C GLU A 45 5.33 -8.32 6.32
N VAL A 46 4.53 -9.16 5.64
CA VAL A 46 3.56 -10.03 6.35
C VAL A 46 4.30 -11.05 7.22
N ASN A 47 4.12 -10.95 8.54
CA ASN A 47 4.73 -11.86 9.53
C ASN A 47 4.36 -13.34 9.28
N ASP A 48 3.13 -13.62 8.85
CA ASP A 48 2.67 -14.94 8.44
C ASP A 48 2.46 -14.98 6.92
N LYS A 49 3.47 -15.46 6.19
CA LYS A 49 3.42 -15.47 4.73
C LYS A 49 2.26 -16.32 4.25
N PRO A 50 1.40 -15.79 3.35
CA PRO A 50 0.28 -16.56 2.84
C PRO A 50 0.78 -17.82 2.14
N SER A 51 0.11 -18.94 2.38
CA SER A 51 0.43 -20.23 1.74
C SER A 51 0.36 -20.16 0.22
N ASN A 52 -0.42 -19.21 -0.33
CA ASN A 52 -0.46 -18.89 -1.75
C ASN A 52 -0.17 -17.40 -2.02
N ALA A 53 1.08 -17.09 -2.38
CA ALA A 53 1.51 -15.75 -2.74
C ALA A 53 0.77 -15.18 -3.98
N VAL A 54 0.38 -16.04 -4.93
CA VAL A 54 -0.33 -15.61 -6.15
C VAL A 54 -1.70 -15.03 -5.81
N ASP A 55 -2.39 -15.62 -4.84
CA ASP A 55 -3.71 -15.14 -4.42
C ASP A 55 -3.61 -13.80 -3.68
N TYR A 56 -2.53 -13.57 -2.92
CA TYR A 56 -2.23 -12.27 -2.33
C TYR A 56 -2.07 -11.19 -3.40
N LEU A 57 -1.24 -11.45 -4.42
CA LEU A 57 -1.04 -10.51 -5.54
C LEU A 57 -2.36 -10.19 -6.26
N LYS A 58 -3.18 -11.21 -6.56
CA LYS A 58 -4.48 -11.02 -7.22
C LYS A 58 -5.44 -10.15 -6.40
N ARG A 59 -5.49 -10.35 -5.08
CA ARG A 59 -6.32 -9.53 -4.19
C ARG A 59 -5.84 -8.08 -4.15
N PHE A 60 -4.54 -7.88 -4.06
CA PHE A 60 -3.95 -6.56 -3.89
C PHE A 60 -4.00 -5.73 -5.19
N LEU A 61 -3.77 -6.37 -6.35
CA LEU A 61 -3.89 -5.73 -7.67
C LEU A 61 -5.34 -5.62 -8.15
N GLY A 62 -6.24 -6.48 -7.65
CA GLY A 62 -7.68 -6.46 -7.94
C GLY A 62 -8.49 -5.55 -7.02
N ALA A 63 -7.86 -4.97 -5.98
CA ALA A 63 -8.50 -3.95 -5.16
C ALA A 63 -8.73 -2.68 -6.00
N PRO A 64 -9.82 -1.92 -5.76
CA PRO A 64 -10.09 -0.70 -6.51
C PRO A 64 -8.86 0.21 -6.53
N THR A 65 -8.39 0.57 -7.72
CA THR A 65 -7.28 1.52 -7.91
C THR A 65 -7.61 2.81 -7.17
N GLY A 66 -6.85 3.12 -6.11
CA GLY A 66 -7.05 4.32 -5.28
C GLY A 66 -7.22 4.05 -3.79
N VAL A 67 -7.24 2.79 -3.35
CA VAL A 67 -7.22 2.46 -1.92
C VAL A 67 -5.78 2.58 -1.40
N ASP A 68 -5.51 3.64 -0.65
CA ASP A 68 -4.24 3.84 0.06
C ASP A 68 -4.18 2.92 1.29
N ILE A 69 -3.50 1.79 1.12
CA ILE A 69 -3.40 0.75 2.14
C ILE A 69 -2.57 1.22 3.33
N ASP A 70 -1.61 2.13 3.13
CA ASP A 70 -0.81 2.70 4.21
C ASP A 70 -1.64 3.68 5.05
N ALA A 71 -2.45 4.51 4.39
CA ALA A 71 -3.43 5.35 5.06
C ALA A 71 -4.44 4.52 5.87
N LEU A 72 -4.97 3.44 5.27
CA LEU A 72 -5.88 2.53 5.97
C LEU A 72 -5.21 1.80 7.14
N ARG A 73 -3.94 1.40 7.02
CA ARG A 73 -3.20 0.75 8.10
C ARG A 73 -2.98 1.72 9.26
N THR A 74 -2.57 2.95 8.95
CA THR A 74 -2.38 4.02 9.94
C THR A 74 -3.69 4.34 10.67
N GLU A 75 -4.77 4.52 9.93
CA GLU A 75 -6.10 4.75 10.51
C GLU A 75 -6.54 3.58 11.42
N ASN A 76 -6.28 2.34 11.01
CA ASN A 76 -6.60 1.16 11.81
C ASN A 76 -5.82 1.13 13.14
N GLU A 77 -4.53 1.48 13.12
CA GLU A 77 -3.70 1.56 14.32
C GLU A 77 -4.16 2.68 15.26
N GLU A 78 -4.48 3.86 14.72
CA GLU A 78 -5.03 4.96 15.50
C GLU A 78 -6.38 4.61 16.14
N LEU A 79 -7.28 3.97 15.38
CA LEU A 79 -8.57 3.52 15.89
C LEU A 79 -8.41 2.47 16.99
N LYS A 80 -7.48 1.52 16.84
CA LYS A 80 -7.17 0.54 17.89
C LYS A 80 -6.66 1.21 19.17
N LYS A 81 -5.76 2.20 19.04
CA LYS A 81 -5.24 2.97 20.18
C LYS A 81 -6.36 3.71 20.91
N LYS A 82 -7.19 4.46 20.18
CA LYS A 82 -8.34 5.18 20.76
C LYS A 82 -9.33 4.22 21.44
N ASN A 83 -9.57 3.06 20.85
CA ASN A 83 -10.47 2.07 21.44
C ASN A 83 -9.91 1.53 22.77
N ALA A 84 -8.61 1.25 22.84
CA ALA A 84 -7.96 0.83 24.09
C ALA A 84 -8.04 1.91 25.18
N GLU A 85 -7.81 3.18 24.84
CA GLU A 85 -7.91 4.32 25.76
C GLU A 85 -9.35 4.51 26.27
N LEU A 86 -10.35 4.37 25.40
CA LEU A 86 -11.75 4.45 25.77
C LEU A 86 -12.17 3.29 26.69
N ILE A 87 -11.73 2.06 26.39
CA ILE A 87 -11.98 0.89 27.26
C ILE A 87 -11.38 1.12 28.64
N GLN A 88 -10.13 1.58 28.71
CA GLN A 88 -9.48 1.87 29.99
C GLN A 88 -10.23 2.95 30.79
N THR A 89 -10.69 4.00 30.11
CA THR A 89 -11.47 5.09 30.74
C THR A 89 -12.80 4.57 31.28
N ILE A 90 -13.49 3.71 30.52
CA ILE A 90 -14.75 3.08 30.94
C ILE A 90 -14.51 2.19 32.18
N GLU A 91 -13.45 1.39 32.19
CA GLU A 91 -13.09 0.55 33.34
C GLU A 91 -12.82 1.40 34.59
N GLU A 92 -12.07 2.48 34.44
CA GLU A 92 -11.69 3.36 35.55
C GLU A 92 -12.91 4.13 36.11
N LEU A 93 -13.79 4.63 35.24
CA LEU A 93 -15.04 5.27 35.65
C LEU A 93 -16.00 4.29 36.33
N ASN A 94 -16.19 3.09 35.77
CA ASN A 94 -17.02 2.05 36.39
C ASN A 94 -16.50 1.66 37.78
N LYS A 95 -15.18 1.57 37.94
CA LYS A 95 -14.56 1.31 39.25
C LYS A 95 -14.86 2.42 40.26
N ARG A 96 -14.77 3.69 39.83
CA ARG A 96 -15.10 4.85 40.68
C ARG A 96 -16.57 4.87 41.07
N LEU A 97 -17.49 4.67 40.12
CA LEU A 97 -18.92 4.55 40.39
C LEU A 97 -19.22 3.42 41.40
N SER A 98 -18.59 2.26 41.23
CA SER A 98 -18.77 1.16 42.19
C SER A 98 -18.20 1.47 43.59
N SER A 99 -17.16 2.29 43.68
CA SER A 99 -16.59 2.71 44.97
C SER A 99 -17.48 3.74 45.66
N ASP A 100 -17.99 4.71 44.90
CA ASP A 100 -18.84 5.78 45.41
C ASP A 100 -20.23 5.26 45.85
N GLU A 101 -20.75 4.20 45.22
CA GLU A 101 -21.99 3.53 45.64
C GLU A 101 -21.85 2.75 46.95
N VAL A 102 -20.65 2.24 47.25
CA VAL A 102 -20.36 1.45 48.47
C VAL A 102 -20.14 2.34 49.69
N ASP A 103 -19.58 3.55 49.50
CA ASP A 103 -19.40 4.52 50.59
C ASP A 103 -20.69 5.30 50.95
N ALA A 104 -21.72 5.24 50.09
CA ALA A 104 -23.00 5.92 50.31
C ALA A 104 -24.10 5.03 50.94
N SER A 105 -23.82 3.75 51.20
CA SER A 105 -24.77 2.76 51.79
C SER A 105 -24.33 2.31 53.18
#